data_AF-A0A7S2RF44-F1
#
_entry.id   AF-A0A7S2RF44-F1
#
_cell.length_a   1.000
_cell.length_b   1.000
_cell.length_c   1.000
_cell.angle_alpha   90.00
_cell.angle_beta   90.00
_cell.angle_gamma   90.00
#
_symmetry.space_group_name_H-M   'P 1'
#
loop_
_entity.id
_entity.type
_entity.pdbx_description
1 polymer ?
#
loop_
_entity_poly.entity_id
_entity_poly.type
_entity_poly.pdbx_seq_one_letter_code
_entity_poly.pdbx_strand_id
1 'polypeptide(L)'
;WNANLGAPAALVAAAVIATYSDKREELAVKGNDANWVKMSKNLCRFLLLSSFALQVMCIFVTTVTGTMLMSQGDGTTAKVVDVTYKSALGLLQKNHEFEYLTARVTFIQGLLHWLSAVAFETIIPKKGDSEKTKTMNKFLTSTLSTLMFFMLAFYNSHMTFYKNYGHMLVRYGQVLWTRFIWRWPIRPLAVLGVSSICVNAYYAYKIIFSDLGKKEA
;
A
#
# COMPACT_ATOMS: atom_id res chain seq x y z
N TRP A 1 -9.95 -17.53 -2.20
CA TRP A 1 -8.93 -16.58 -1.73
C TRP A 1 -8.49 -15.62 -2.84
N ASN A 2 -7.92 -16.09 -3.96
CA ASN A 2 -7.54 -15.21 -5.08
C ASN A 2 -8.69 -14.37 -5.64
N ALA A 3 -9.88 -14.95 -5.78
CA ALA A 3 -11.07 -14.21 -6.20
C ALA A 3 -11.50 -13.11 -5.20
N ASN A 4 -11.22 -13.29 -3.90
CA ASN A 4 -11.73 -12.41 -2.84
C ASN A 4 -10.78 -11.24 -2.52
N LEU A 5 -9.52 -11.28 -2.95
CA LEU A 5 -8.57 -10.17 -2.79
C LEU A 5 -8.25 -9.48 -4.12
N GLY A 6 -8.18 -10.23 -5.22
CA GLY A 6 -7.85 -9.68 -6.54
C GLY A 6 -8.90 -8.68 -7.05
N ALA A 7 -10.18 -9.02 -6.95
CA ALA A 7 -11.25 -8.13 -7.42
C ALA A 7 -11.32 -6.82 -6.60
N PRO A 8 -11.32 -6.84 -5.25
CA PRO A 8 -11.24 -5.60 -4.47
C PRO A 8 -9.97 -4.78 -4.74
N ALA A 9 -8.81 -5.44 -4.87
CA ALA A 9 -7.56 -4.74 -5.20
C ALA A 9 -7.62 -4.05 -6.56
N ALA A 10 -8.20 -4.70 -7.57
CA ALA A 10 -8.40 -4.13 -8.90
C ALA A 10 -9.35 -2.92 -8.87
N LEU A 11 -10.43 -2.99 -8.07
CA LEU A 11 -11.33 -1.85 -7.86
C LEU A 11 -10.61 -0.66 -7.25
N VAL A 12 -9.77 -0.87 -6.22
CA VAL A 12 -8.98 0.21 -5.62
C VAL A 12 -7.98 0.76 -6.64
N ALA A 13 -7.30 -0.09 -7.41
CA ALA A 13 -6.38 0.35 -8.46
C ALA A 13 -7.09 1.21 -9.53
N ALA A 14 -8.27 0.80 -9.98
CA ALA A 14 -9.09 1.55 -10.93
C ALA A 14 -9.54 2.90 -10.33
N ALA A 15 -9.99 2.92 -9.07
CA ALA A 15 -10.37 4.14 -8.38
C ALA A 15 -9.18 5.11 -8.25
N VAL A 16 -7.97 4.60 -7.99
CA VAL A 16 -6.74 5.40 -7.93
C VAL A 16 -6.42 6.03 -9.30
N ILE A 17 -6.50 5.26 -10.38
CA ILE A 17 -6.27 5.78 -11.75
C ILE A 17 -7.30 6.87 -12.09
N ALA A 18 -8.58 6.62 -11.82
CA ALA A 18 -9.64 7.60 -12.06
C ALA A 18 -9.37 8.90 -11.27
N THR A 19 -9.09 8.76 -9.97
CA THR A 19 -8.74 9.90 -9.09
C THR A 19 -7.53 10.67 -9.63
N TYR A 20 -6.48 9.96 -10.03
CA TYR A 20 -5.25 10.59 -10.53
C TYR A 20 -5.47 11.29 -11.88
N SER A 21 -6.22 10.68 -12.80
CA SER A 21 -6.56 11.25 -14.10
C SER A 21 -7.36 12.54 -13.95
N ASP A 22 -8.42 12.51 -13.15
CA ASP A 22 -9.32 13.65 -12.97
C ASP A 22 -8.64 14.81 -12.24
N LYS A 23 -7.68 14.53 -11.35
CA LYS A 23 -7.05 15.53 -10.47
C LYS A 23 -5.63 15.90 -10.86
N ARG A 24 -5.12 15.42 -11.98
CA ARG A 24 -3.71 15.60 -12.40
C ARG A 24 -3.28 17.06 -12.41
N GLU A 25 -4.09 17.93 -13.02
CA GLU A 25 -3.82 19.36 -13.17
C GLU A 25 -4.00 20.12 -11.84
N GLU A 26 -5.03 19.78 -11.06
CA GLU A 26 -5.30 20.40 -9.76
C GLU A 26 -4.16 20.12 -8.76
N LEU A 27 -3.62 18.91 -8.80
CA LEU A 27 -2.50 18.48 -7.96
C LEU A 27 -1.14 19.02 -8.42
N ALA A 28 -1.07 19.75 -9.54
CA ALA A 28 0.18 20.39 -9.95
C ALA A 28 0.61 21.44 -8.94
N VAL A 29 1.85 21.31 -8.47
CA VAL A 29 2.50 22.28 -7.60
C VAL A 29 2.72 23.57 -8.39
N LYS A 30 2.20 24.68 -7.88
CA LYS A 30 2.36 26.02 -8.47
C LYS A 30 3.36 26.82 -7.63
N GLY A 31 4.09 27.73 -8.28
CA GLY A 31 5.09 28.57 -7.60
C GLY A 31 4.52 29.34 -6.40
N ASN A 32 3.29 29.86 -6.57
CA ASN A 32 2.59 30.67 -5.58
C ASN A 32 1.85 29.86 -4.49
N ASP A 33 1.89 28.53 -4.53
CA ASP A 33 1.27 27.71 -3.49
C ASP A 33 2.03 27.87 -2.16
N ALA A 34 1.30 27.95 -1.04
CA ALA A 34 1.90 27.90 0.28
C ALA A 34 2.63 26.55 0.48
N ASN A 35 3.73 26.53 1.26
CA ASN A 35 4.57 25.34 1.41
C ASN A 35 3.79 24.11 1.89
N TRP A 36 2.81 24.28 2.79
CA TRP A 36 1.97 23.17 3.23
C TRP A 36 1.09 22.62 2.10
N VAL A 37 0.59 23.48 1.20
CA VAL A 37 -0.19 23.06 0.02
C VAL A 37 0.69 22.28 -0.95
N LYS A 38 1.92 22.77 -1.19
CA LYS A 38 2.92 22.06 -2.03
C LYS A 38 3.20 20.67 -1.47
N MET A 39 3.46 20.59 -0.17
CA MET A 39 3.69 19.32 0.53
C MET A 39 2.47 18.40 0.42
N SER A 40 1.26 18.88 0.71
CA SER A 40 0.03 18.07 0.59
C SER A 40 -0.21 17.58 -0.83
N LYS A 41 0.04 18.40 -1.86
CA LYS A 41 -0.06 17.99 -3.28
C LYS A 41 0.94 16.89 -3.63
N ASN A 42 2.20 17.05 -3.21
CA ASN A 42 3.25 16.05 -3.43
C ASN A 42 2.93 14.74 -2.68
N LEU A 43 2.46 14.84 -1.43
CA LEU A 43 2.10 13.68 -0.62
C LEU A 43 0.88 12.97 -1.19
N CYS A 44 -0.15 13.69 -1.64
CA CYS A 44 -1.31 13.14 -2.34
C CYS A 44 -0.89 12.35 -3.58
N ARG A 45 -0.02 12.91 -4.44
CA ARG A 45 0.52 12.23 -5.62
C ARG A 45 1.32 10.97 -5.26
N PHE A 46 2.17 11.05 -4.26
CA PHE A 46 2.94 9.91 -3.76
C PHE A 46 2.02 8.81 -3.23
N LEU A 47 0.99 9.16 -2.46
CA LEU A 47 0.01 8.23 -1.91
C LEU A 47 -0.84 7.57 -2.99
N LEU A 48 -1.27 8.30 -4.03
CA LEU A 48 -1.95 7.71 -5.19
C LEU A 48 -1.04 6.72 -5.92
N LEU A 49 0.19 7.13 -6.26
CA LEU A 49 1.12 6.25 -6.99
C LEU A 49 1.49 4.99 -6.20
N SER A 50 1.78 5.16 -4.91
CA SER A 50 2.11 4.03 -4.03
C SER A 50 0.89 3.14 -3.79
N SER A 51 -0.32 3.70 -3.65
CA SER A 51 -1.55 2.91 -3.59
C SER A 51 -1.71 2.03 -4.82
N PHE A 52 -1.58 2.61 -6.02
CA PHE A 52 -1.65 1.86 -7.28
C PHE A 52 -0.60 0.75 -7.31
N ALA A 53 0.66 1.06 -7.02
CA ALA A 53 1.74 0.07 -7.02
C ALA A 53 1.48 -1.08 -6.04
N LEU A 54 1.01 -0.78 -4.83
CA LEU A 54 0.67 -1.78 -3.82
C LEU A 54 -0.50 -2.67 -4.28
N GLN A 55 -1.54 -2.11 -4.92
CA GLN A 55 -2.64 -2.91 -5.44
C GLN A 55 -2.20 -3.82 -6.60
N VAL A 56 -1.36 -3.31 -7.51
CA VAL A 56 -0.76 -4.13 -8.59
C VAL A 56 0.05 -5.28 -7.99
N MET A 57 0.87 -5.01 -6.97
CA MET A 57 1.61 -6.06 -6.26
C MET A 57 0.68 -7.07 -5.57
N CYS A 58 -0.43 -6.62 -4.98
CA CYS A 58 -1.44 -7.51 -4.39
C CYS A 58 -2.03 -8.46 -5.44
N ILE A 59 -2.46 -7.92 -6.59
CA ILE A 59 -3.04 -8.70 -7.69
C ILE A 59 -2.01 -9.68 -8.24
N PHE A 60 -0.77 -9.23 -8.44
CA PHE A 60 0.32 -10.07 -8.94
C PHE A 60 0.61 -11.24 -7.99
N VAL A 61 0.84 -10.96 -6.71
CA VAL A 61 1.20 -12.00 -5.74
C VAL A 61 0.06 -12.99 -5.53
N THR A 62 -1.19 -12.52 -5.41
CA THR A 62 -2.34 -13.43 -5.28
C THR A 62 -2.50 -14.30 -6.53
N THR A 63 -2.40 -13.73 -7.73
CA THR A 63 -2.45 -14.49 -8.99
C THR A 63 -1.35 -15.54 -9.06
N VAL A 64 -0.09 -15.17 -8.85
CA VAL A 64 1.07 -16.09 -8.92
C VAL A 64 0.98 -17.17 -7.85
N THR A 65 0.58 -16.81 -6.62
CA THR A 65 0.39 -17.79 -5.55
C THR A 65 -0.73 -18.76 -5.90
N GLY A 66 -1.81 -18.25 -6.51
CA GLY A 66 -2.90 -19.06 -7.02
C GLY A 66 -2.49 -20.08 -8.06
N THR A 67 -1.80 -19.62 -9.11
CA THR A 67 -1.33 -20.50 -10.17
C THR A 67 -0.31 -21.50 -9.66
N MET A 68 0.60 -21.09 -8.76
CA MET A 68 1.54 -21.98 -8.10
C MET A 68 0.82 -23.09 -7.32
N LEU A 69 -0.20 -22.74 -6.52
CA LEU A 69 -0.96 -23.73 -5.75
C LEU A 69 -1.77 -24.67 -6.67
N MET A 70 -2.35 -24.16 -7.76
CA MET A 70 -3.06 -24.99 -8.73
C MET A 70 -2.11 -25.91 -9.51
N SER A 71 -0.88 -25.47 -9.78
CA SER A 71 0.12 -26.25 -10.53
C SER A 71 0.72 -27.41 -9.74
N GLN A 72 0.52 -27.45 -8.42
CA GLN A 72 0.93 -28.58 -7.59
C GLN A 72 0.06 -29.84 -7.83
N GLY A 73 -1.02 -29.73 -8.62
CA GLY A 73 -1.92 -30.82 -9.02
C GLY A 73 -2.74 -31.40 -7.85
N ASP A 74 -3.62 -32.36 -8.15
CA ASP A 74 -4.29 -33.21 -7.13
C ASP A 74 -3.32 -34.25 -6.50
N GLY A 75 -2.01 -34.05 -6.65
CA GLY A 75 -0.97 -35.06 -6.53
C GLY A 75 -0.66 -35.48 -5.10
N THR A 76 -1.16 -36.65 -4.71
CA THR A 76 -0.64 -37.58 -3.69
C THR A 76 -0.28 -36.96 -2.34
N THR A 77 -1.20 -37.20 -1.40
CA THR A 77 -1.22 -37.28 0.07
C THR A 77 0.07 -37.61 0.86
N ALA A 78 1.29 -37.42 0.34
CA ALA A 78 2.53 -37.83 1.00
C ALA A 78 3.50 -36.69 1.37
N LYS A 79 3.27 -35.43 0.94
CA LYS A 79 4.16 -34.29 1.29
C LYS A 79 3.47 -33.06 1.88
N VAL A 80 2.17 -33.12 2.16
CA VAL A 80 1.55 -32.19 3.13
C VAL A 80 1.85 -32.74 4.53
N VAL A 81 3.11 -32.62 4.93
CA VAL A 81 3.56 -32.87 6.30
C VAL A 81 2.80 -31.86 7.17
N ASP A 82 1.97 -32.36 8.09
CA ASP A 82 0.89 -31.69 8.84
C ASP A 82 -0.43 -31.48 8.07
N VAL A 83 -1.37 -32.42 8.21
CA VAL A 83 -2.80 -32.22 7.93
C VAL A 83 -3.48 -31.37 9.03
N THR A 84 -2.69 -30.70 9.88
CA THR A 84 -3.14 -29.92 11.05
C THR A 84 -3.63 -28.51 10.67
N TYR A 85 -3.74 -28.19 9.37
CA TYR A 85 -4.19 -26.88 8.90
C TYR A 85 -5.71 -26.79 8.88
N LYS A 86 -6.27 -26.01 9.82
CA LYS A 86 -7.72 -25.77 9.90
C LYS A 86 -8.28 -24.85 8.80
N SER A 87 -7.45 -24.24 7.96
CA SER A 87 -7.90 -23.38 6.84
C SER A 87 -6.81 -23.16 5.77
N ALA A 88 -7.24 -22.79 4.55
CA ALA A 88 -6.34 -22.40 3.46
C ALA A 88 -5.42 -21.21 3.82
N LEU A 89 -5.91 -20.29 4.65
CA LEU A 89 -5.11 -19.17 5.16
C LEU A 89 -4.02 -19.64 6.13
N GLY A 90 -4.30 -20.66 6.96
CA GLY A 90 -3.29 -21.27 7.82
C GLY A 90 -2.20 -21.99 7.02
N LEU A 91 -2.58 -22.67 5.94
CA LEU A 91 -1.62 -23.31 5.02
C LEU A 91 -0.71 -22.26 4.36
N LEU A 92 -1.28 -21.16 3.86
CA LEU A 92 -0.51 -20.06 3.29
C LEU A 92 0.40 -19.40 4.31
N GLN A 93 -0.10 -19.11 5.51
CA GLN A 93 0.70 -18.44 6.54
C GLN A 93 1.91 -19.29 6.97
N LYS A 94 1.77 -20.62 7.09
CA LYS A 94 2.88 -21.49 7.53
C LYS A 94 3.86 -21.84 6.40
N ASN A 95 3.38 -22.12 5.18
CA ASN A 95 4.24 -22.61 4.09
C ASN A 95 4.66 -21.52 3.10
N HIS A 96 3.85 -20.47 2.97
CA HIS A 96 4.02 -19.38 2.00
C HIS A 96 3.84 -18.03 2.71
N GLU A 97 4.50 -17.87 3.86
CA GLU A 97 4.31 -16.73 4.77
C GLU A 97 4.55 -15.39 4.06
N PHE A 98 5.54 -15.33 3.17
CA PHE A 98 5.83 -14.13 2.39
C PHE A 98 4.67 -13.75 1.47
N GLU A 99 4.14 -14.70 0.72
CA GLU A 99 3.03 -14.50 -0.20
C GLU A 99 1.76 -14.08 0.56
N TYR A 100 1.51 -14.75 1.69
CA TYR A 100 0.43 -14.39 2.63
C TYR A 100 0.57 -12.95 3.11
N LEU A 101 1.75 -12.58 3.64
CA LEU A 101 2.01 -11.26 4.21
C LEU A 101 1.95 -10.18 3.13
N THR A 102 2.57 -10.42 1.98
CA THR A 102 2.58 -9.46 0.87
C THR A 102 1.15 -9.14 0.45
N ALA A 103 0.32 -10.16 0.15
CA ALA A 103 -1.05 -9.95 -0.27
C ALA A 103 -1.86 -9.11 0.75
N ARG A 104 -1.75 -9.41 2.05
CA ARG A 104 -2.50 -8.67 3.09
C ARG A 104 -1.95 -7.26 3.32
N VAL A 105 -0.64 -7.12 3.41
CA VAL A 105 0.02 -5.82 3.65
C VAL A 105 -0.24 -4.89 2.48
N THR A 106 -0.01 -5.33 1.24
CA THR A 106 -0.15 -4.47 0.06
C THR A 106 -1.59 -4.07 -0.19
N PHE A 107 -2.56 -4.96 0.05
CA PHE A 107 -3.98 -4.61 -0.06
C PHE A 107 -4.37 -3.49 0.93
N ILE A 108 -4.08 -3.70 2.22
CA ILE A 108 -4.51 -2.78 3.29
C ILE A 108 -3.73 -1.47 3.20
N GLN A 109 -2.42 -1.53 3.02
CA GLN A 109 -1.59 -0.34 2.90
C GLN A 109 -1.98 0.46 1.66
N GLY A 110 -2.25 -0.22 0.53
CA GLY A 110 -2.73 0.42 -0.68
C GLY A 110 -4.07 1.12 -0.48
N LEU A 111 -5.01 0.47 0.20
CA LEU A 111 -6.33 1.04 0.52
C LEU A 111 -6.20 2.28 1.43
N LEU A 112 -5.38 2.20 2.47
CA LEU A 112 -5.12 3.33 3.37
C LEU A 112 -4.42 4.49 2.66
N HIS A 113 -3.49 4.20 1.75
CA HIS A 113 -2.82 5.22 0.94
C HIS A 113 -3.82 5.95 0.04
N TRP A 114 -4.74 5.23 -0.62
CA TRP A 114 -5.75 5.87 -1.46
C TRP A 114 -6.70 6.75 -0.63
N LEU A 115 -7.23 6.25 0.50
CA LEU A 115 -8.10 7.03 1.39
C LEU A 115 -7.38 8.27 1.94
N SER A 116 -6.10 8.12 2.32
CA SER A 116 -5.27 9.25 2.75
C SER A 116 -5.08 10.26 1.62
N ALA A 117 -4.86 9.80 0.38
CA ALA A 117 -4.74 10.69 -0.77
C ALA A 117 -6.02 11.49 -1.04
N VAL A 118 -7.19 10.85 -0.95
CA VAL A 118 -8.50 11.53 -1.06
C VAL A 118 -8.67 12.55 0.05
N ALA A 119 -8.29 12.21 1.29
CA ALA A 119 -8.31 13.13 2.42
C ALA A 119 -7.39 14.35 2.19
N PHE A 120 -6.17 14.13 1.66
CA PHE A 120 -5.26 15.23 1.30
C PHE A 120 -5.79 16.08 0.15
N GLU A 121 -6.42 15.47 -0.86
CA GLU A 121 -7.05 16.21 -1.96
C GLU A 121 -8.17 17.10 -1.45
N THR A 122 -9.00 16.60 -0.54
CA THR A 122 -10.13 17.34 0.01
C THR A 122 -9.68 18.54 0.84
N ILE A 123 -8.60 18.41 1.63
CA ILE A 123 -8.12 19.52 2.47
C ILE A 123 -7.34 20.60 1.69
N ILE A 124 -6.89 20.31 0.45
CA ILE A 124 -6.20 21.29 -0.39
C ILE A 124 -7.21 22.36 -0.86
N PRO A 125 -6.97 23.66 -0.56
CA PRO A 125 -7.91 24.72 -0.90
C PRO A 125 -7.91 24.96 -2.41
N LYS A 126 -9.11 25.11 -2.99
CA LYS A 126 -9.30 25.40 -4.41
C LYS A 126 -9.64 26.89 -4.61
N LYS A 127 -9.31 27.40 -5.79
CA LYS A 127 -9.63 28.79 -6.15
C LYS A 127 -11.15 28.94 -6.23
N GLY A 128 -11.69 29.89 -5.46
CA GLY A 128 -13.14 30.12 -5.40
C GLY A 128 -13.87 29.38 -4.28
N ASP A 129 -13.16 28.62 -3.42
CA ASP A 129 -13.79 27.97 -2.27
C ASP A 129 -14.34 28.99 -1.26
N SER A 130 -15.64 28.90 -0.98
CA SER A 130 -16.27 29.63 0.11
C SER A 130 -15.80 29.13 1.48
N GLU A 131 -15.96 29.93 2.54
CA GLU A 131 -15.66 29.49 3.91
C GLU A 131 -16.49 28.27 4.35
N LYS A 132 -17.73 28.16 3.85
CA LYS A 132 -18.58 26.99 4.07
C LYS A 132 -17.98 25.74 3.40
N THR A 133 -17.51 25.86 2.17
CA THR A 133 -16.84 24.77 1.43
C THR A 133 -15.59 24.29 2.17
N LYS A 134 -14.74 25.21 2.63
CA LYS A 134 -13.54 24.85 3.41
C LYS A 134 -13.87 24.12 4.70
N THR A 135 -14.94 24.54 5.38
CA THR A 135 -15.42 23.88 6.61
C THR A 135 -15.94 22.48 6.32
N MET A 136 -16.70 22.31 5.24
CA MET A 136 -17.17 21.00 4.77
C MET A 136 -15.98 20.08 4.43
N ASN A 137 -14.96 20.59 3.73
CA ASN A 137 -13.78 19.82 3.37
C ASN A 137 -13.01 19.33 4.61
N LYS A 138 -12.88 20.16 5.65
CA LYS A 138 -12.28 19.76 6.94
C LYS A 138 -13.09 18.64 7.59
N PHE A 139 -14.42 18.75 7.59
CA PHE A 139 -15.31 17.72 8.13
C PHE A 139 -15.17 16.38 7.36
N LEU A 140 -15.17 16.42 6.03
CA LEU A 140 -14.97 15.26 5.17
C LEU A 140 -13.60 14.59 5.42
N THR A 141 -12.54 15.40 5.49
CA THR A 141 -11.18 14.93 5.79
C THR A 141 -11.12 14.25 7.17
N SER A 142 -11.76 14.83 8.18
CA SER A 142 -11.85 14.25 9.52
C SER A 142 -12.62 12.93 9.50
N THR A 143 -13.71 12.85 8.75
CA THR A 143 -14.55 11.65 8.62
C THR A 143 -13.78 10.51 7.96
N LEU A 144 -13.06 10.79 6.86
CA LEU A 144 -12.20 9.82 6.19
C LEU A 144 -11.09 9.32 7.11
N SER A 145 -10.49 10.22 7.90
CA SER A 145 -9.45 9.85 8.87
C SER A 145 -10.01 8.92 9.95
N THR A 146 -11.18 9.23 10.51
CA THR A 146 -11.87 8.37 11.48
C THR A 146 -12.20 7.00 10.89
N LEU A 147 -12.68 6.94 9.65
CA LEU A 147 -12.96 5.69 8.95
C LEU A 147 -11.69 4.83 8.84
N MET A 148 -10.55 5.41 8.46
CA MET A 148 -9.28 4.68 8.40
C MET A 148 -8.88 4.10 9.76
N PHE A 149 -9.07 4.84 10.86
CA PHE A 149 -8.81 4.32 12.21
C PHE A 149 -9.75 3.18 12.57
N PHE A 150 -11.05 3.27 12.24
CA PHE A 150 -11.99 2.18 12.47
C PHE A 150 -11.68 0.94 11.64
N MET A 151 -11.28 1.11 10.38
CA MET A 151 -10.83 -0.01 9.54
C MET A 151 -9.62 -0.72 10.16
N LEU A 152 -8.62 0.04 10.63
CA LEU A 152 -7.45 -0.52 11.30
C LEU A 152 -7.78 -1.18 12.64
N ALA A 153 -8.66 -0.59 13.44
CA ALA A 153 -9.11 -1.15 14.70
C ALA A 153 -9.87 -2.46 14.49
N PHE A 154 -10.81 -2.47 13.54
CA PHE A 154 -11.53 -3.67 13.12
C PHE A 154 -10.56 -4.74 12.60
N TYR A 155 -9.61 -4.35 11.76
CA TYR A 155 -8.63 -5.29 11.21
C TYR A 155 -7.74 -5.90 12.31
N ASN A 156 -7.32 -5.09 13.29
CA ASN A 156 -6.53 -5.53 14.43
C ASN A 156 -7.28 -6.54 15.31
N SER A 157 -8.57 -6.33 15.58
CA SER A 157 -9.36 -7.25 16.40
C SER A 157 -9.63 -8.60 15.73
N HIS A 158 -9.55 -8.67 14.40
CA HIS A 158 -9.77 -9.88 13.61
C HIS A 158 -8.47 -10.56 13.14
N MET A 159 -7.31 -10.11 13.62
CA MET A 159 -6.05 -10.78 13.32
C MET A 159 -5.83 -12.00 14.22
N THR A 160 -5.63 -13.15 13.58
CA THR A 160 -5.42 -14.43 14.27
C THR A 160 -3.96 -14.85 14.36
N PHE A 161 -3.14 -14.53 13.35
CA PHE A 161 -1.75 -14.99 13.25
C PHE A 161 -0.71 -13.98 13.78
N TYR A 162 -1.09 -12.71 13.92
CA TYR A 162 -0.20 -11.63 14.33
C TYR A 162 -0.89 -10.80 15.41
N LYS A 163 -0.10 -10.24 16.34
CA LYS A 163 -0.64 -9.47 17.47
C LYS A 163 -1.43 -8.23 17.03
N ASN A 164 -0.97 -7.55 15.99
CA ASN A 164 -1.59 -6.37 15.39
C ASN A 164 -0.95 -6.07 14.02
N TYR A 165 -1.43 -5.04 13.34
CA TYR A 165 -0.95 -4.64 12.00
C TYR A 165 0.53 -4.26 12.00
N GLY A 166 0.99 -3.53 13.03
CA GLY A 166 2.40 -3.15 13.18
C GLY A 166 3.31 -4.38 13.30
N HIS A 167 2.92 -5.37 14.10
CA HIS A 167 3.63 -6.65 14.20
C HIS A 167 3.67 -7.39 12.86
N MET A 168 2.59 -7.36 12.09
CA MET A 168 2.52 -7.94 10.75
C MET A 168 3.47 -7.23 9.77
N LEU A 169 3.59 -5.91 9.82
CA LEU A 169 4.53 -5.13 9.01
C LEU A 169 6.00 -5.45 9.35
N VAL A 170 6.33 -5.55 10.63
CA VAL A 170 7.68 -5.93 11.08
C VAL A 170 8.02 -7.34 10.59
N ARG A 171 7.10 -8.29 10.74
CA ARG A 171 7.29 -9.65 10.23
C ARG A 171 7.47 -9.66 8.71
N TYR A 172 6.69 -8.87 7.98
CA TYR A 172 6.82 -8.75 6.54
C TYR A 172 8.22 -8.26 6.13
N GLY A 173 8.75 -7.23 6.80
CA GLY A 173 10.13 -6.77 6.59
C GLY A 173 11.17 -7.85 6.87
N GLN A 174 11.04 -8.59 7.97
CA GLN A 174 11.95 -9.68 8.32
C GLN A 174 11.93 -10.82 7.28
N VAL A 175 10.74 -11.23 6.85
CA VAL A 175 10.58 -12.31 5.86
C VAL A 175 11.10 -11.86 4.49
N LEU A 176 10.81 -10.62 4.08
CA LEU A 176 11.36 -10.03 2.85
C LEU A 176 12.89 -10.02 2.88
N TRP A 177 13.48 -9.52 3.97
CA TRP A 177 14.93 -9.44 4.14
C TRP A 177 15.59 -10.82 4.09
N THR A 178 15.11 -11.77 4.92
CA THR A 178 15.70 -13.11 5.00
C THR A 178 15.50 -13.94 3.73
N ARG A 179 14.37 -13.79 3.03
CA ARG A 179 14.06 -14.58 1.83
C ARG A 179 14.81 -14.08 0.58
N PHE A 180 15.00 -12.77 0.45
CA PHE A 180 15.51 -12.17 -0.79
C PHE A 180 16.87 -11.49 -0.65
N ILE A 181 17.19 -10.87 0.49
CA ILE A 181 18.41 -10.06 0.63
C ILE A 181 19.50 -10.84 1.37
N TRP A 182 19.16 -11.44 2.50
CA TRP A 182 20.08 -12.21 3.35
C TRP A 182 20.04 -13.71 3.04
N ARG A 183 20.13 -14.07 1.75
CA ARG A 183 20.14 -15.47 1.30
C ARG A 183 21.41 -15.75 0.49
N TRP A 184 22.07 -16.85 0.81
CA TRP A 184 23.17 -17.40 0.02
C TRP A 184 22.68 -18.59 -0.84
N PRO A 185 23.03 -18.67 -2.14
CA PRO A 185 23.80 -17.68 -2.91
C PRO A 185 22.99 -16.39 -3.18
N ILE A 186 23.69 -15.26 -3.34
CA ILE A 186 23.08 -13.97 -3.67
C ILE A 186 22.32 -14.11 -4.99
N ARG A 187 21.07 -13.65 -5.00
CA ARG A 187 20.24 -13.60 -6.21
C ARG A 187 20.45 -12.27 -6.92
N PRO A 188 20.94 -12.23 -8.17
CA PRO A 188 21.21 -10.97 -8.88
C PRO A 188 20.00 -10.02 -8.95
N LEU A 189 18.79 -10.57 -9.14
CA LEU A 189 17.55 -9.78 -9.16
C LEU A 189 17.26 -9.08 -7.83
N ALA A 190 17.68 -9.63 -6.69
CA ALA A 190 17.51 -8.97 -5.40
C ALA A 190 18.43 -7.74 -5.28
N VAL A 191 19.66 -7.82 -5.80
CA VAL A 191 20.60 -6.69 -5.82
C VAL A 191 20.05 -5.55 -6.69
N LEU A 192 19.55 -5.88 -7.89
CA LEU A 192 18.89 -4.90 -8.76
C LEU A 192 17.66 -4.29 -8.09
N GLY A 193 16.85 -5.12 -7.41
CA GLY A 193 15.69 -4.67 -6.64
C GLY A 193 16.05 -3.65 -5.55
N VAL A 194 17.09 -3.93 -4.75
CA VAL A 194 17.56 -3.00 -3.71
C VAL A 194 18.01 -1.68 -4.32
N SER A 195 18.79 -1.72 -5.41
CA SER A 195 19.25 -0.49 -6.08
C SER A 195 18.09 0.37 -6.58
N SER A 196 17.06 -0.25 -7.18
CA SER A 196 15.85 0.43 -7.63
C SER A 196 15.08 1.06 -6.46
N ILE A 197 14.94 0.35 -5.34
CA ILE A 197 14.32 0.88 -4.12
C ILE A 197 15.09 2.10 -3.59
N CYS A 198 16.42 2.04 -3.55
CA CYS A 198 17.24 3.17 -3.11
C CYS A 198 17.08 4.40 -4.01
N VAL A 199 17.07 4.22 -5.34
CA VAL A 199 16.85 5.30 -6.30
C VAL A 199 15.46 5.91 -6.13
N ASN A 200 14.42 5.09 -6.00
CA ASN A 200 13.05 5.56 -5.77
C ASN A 200 12.92 6.30 -4.43
N ALA A 201 13.55 5.80 -3.37
CA ALA A 201 13.57 6.45 -2.07
C ALA A 201 14.26 7.81 -2.12
N TYR A 202 15.37 7.92 -2.86
CA TYR A 202 16.06 9.19 -3.09
C TYR A 202 15.18 10.20 -3.81
N TYR A 203 14.52 9.81 -4.90
CA TYR A 203 13.61 10.71 -5.62
C TYR A 203 12.38 11.09 -4.80
N ALA A 204 11.79 10.15 -4.05
CA ALA A 204 10.69 10.43 -3.14
C ALA A 204 11.09 11.43 -2.05
N TYR A 205 12.26 11.22 -1.43
CA TYR A 205 12.83 12.16 -0.46
C TYR A 205 13.04 13.54 -1.09
N LYS A 206 13.64 13.60 -2.28
CA LYS A 206 13.86 14.87 -2.98
C LYS A 206 12.54 15.59 -3.24
N ILE A 207 11.51 14.92 -3.75
CA ILE A 207 10.20 15.54 -4.05
C ILE A 207 9.51 16.05 -2.78
N ILE A 208 9.60 15.32 -1.67
CA ILE A 208 8.90 15.69 -0.42
C ILE A 208 9.64 16.83 0.30
N PHE A 209 10.98 16.82 0.31
CA PHE A 209 11.78 17.70 1.16
C PHE A 209 12.52 18.83 0.41
N SER A 210 12.66 18.80 -0.92
CA SER A 210 13.42 19.83 -1.65
C SER A 210 12.81 21.23 -1.57
N ASP A 211 11.49 21.31 -1.39
CA ASP A 211 10.77 22.58 -1.31
C ASP A 211 10.73 23.17 0.11
N LEU A 212 11.10 22.38 1.13
CA LEU A 212 11.17 22.82 2.52
C LEU A 212 12.49 23.57 2.82
N GLY A 213 13.56 23.25 2.09
CA GLY A 213 14.90 23.84 2.28
C GLY A 213 15.15 25.18 1.58
N LYS A 214 14.19 25.71 0.79
CA LYS A 214 14.32 27.02 0.13
C LYS A 214 13.75 28.19 0.95
N LYS A 215 13.43 27.97 2.23
CA LYS A 215 13.11 29.06 3.14
C LYS A 215 14.42 29.70 3.63
N GLU A 216 14.60 30.96 3.27
CA GLU A 216 15.51 31.95 3.88
C GLU A 216 16.99 31.84 3.49
N ALA A 217 17.29 32.35 2.29
CA ALA A 217 18.47 33.16 2.03
C ALA A 217 18.03 34.47 1.38
#